data_AF-A0A099LB08-F1
#
_entry.id   AF-A0A099LB08-F1
#
_cell.length_a   1.000
_cell.length_b   1.000
_cell.length_c   1.000
_cell.angle_alpha   90.00
_cell.angle_beta   90.00
_cell.angle_gamma   90.00
#
_symmetry.space_group_name_H-M   'P 1'
#
loop_
_entity.id
_entity.type
_entity.pdbx_description
1 polymer ?
#
loop_
_entity_poly.entity_id
_entity_poly.type
_entity_poly.pdbx_seq_one_letter_code
_entity_poly.pdbx_strand_id
1 'polypeptide(L)'
;MKNTKLPLIFTVMLLTACDGESQIEPNEEIPQETVSPVEGVTPAITSDTTEASERGEYAVIDPGMTVPGSLKITKKGSDIKLNWGYIPQATAYNVYYNEGEDVNQSGVLFTTSQTRFTHQGLSESLHSYKVQAVYQNGQVLSNLSAKLQADLAKQVKLED
;
A
#
# COMPACT_ATOMS: atom_id res chain seq x y z
N MET A 1 -6.18 -44.70 20.95
CA MET A 1 -6.44 -44.15 22.30
C MET A 1 -7.62 -43.18 22.24
N LYS A 2 -8.50 -43.23 23.23
CA LYS A 2 -9.78 -42.49 23.30
C LYS A 2 -9.66 -41.44 24.41
N ASN A 3 -9.51 -40.16 24.06
CA ASN A 3 -9.43 -39.07 25.04
C ASN A 3 -10.30 -37.90 24.51
N THR A 4 -11.63 -38.00 24.60
CA THR A 4 -12.52 -37.34 25.59
C THR A 4 -12.63 -35.81 25.43
N LYS A 5 -13.78 -35.37 24.90
CA LYS A 5 -14.28 -33.98 24.94
C LYS A 5 -14.70 -33.60 26.37
N LEU A 6 -14.46 -32.35 26.76
CA LEU A 6 -15.37 -31.63 27.67
C LEU A 6 -15.35 -30.11 27.36
N PRO A 7 -16.51 -29.46 27.17
CA PRO A 7 -16.62 -28.01 26.92
C PRO A 7 -16.69 -27.23 28.25
N LEU A 8 -16.10 -26.03 28.30
CA LEU A 8 -16.36 -25.08 29.39
C LEU A 8 -17.29 -23.96 28.90
N ILE A 9 -18.39 -23.82 29.63
CA ILE A 9 -19.57 -23.00 29.38
C ILE A 9 -19.48 -21.72 30.21
N PHE A 10 -19.85 -20.61 29.56
CA PHE A 10 -20.48 -19.38 30.07
C PHE A 10 -19.78 -18.52 31.13
N THR A 11 -19.50 -17.28 30.75
CA THR A 11 -19.83 -16.11 31.57
C THR A 11 -20.30 -14.99 30.64
N VAL A 12 -21.61 -14.84 30.51
CA VAL A 12 -22.26 -13.61 30.02
C VAL A 12 -22.33 -12.67 31.22
N MET A 13 -21.55 -11.58 31.19
CA MET A 13 -21.65 -10.51 32.18
C MET A 13 -22.84 -9.61 31.82
N LEU A 14 -23.67 -9.34 32.84
CA LEU A 14 -24.94 -8.65 32.77
C LEU A 14 -24.86 -7.25 32.12
N LEU A 15 -25.91 -6.94 31.36
CA LEU A 15 -26.37 -5.59 31.06
C LEU A 15 -26.83 -4.91 32.36
N THR A 16 -26.21 -3.77 32.68
CA THR A 16 -26.85 -2.73 33.50
C THR A 16 -26.92 -1.48 32.67
N ALA A 17 -28.11 -1.23 32.11
CA ALA A 17 -28.52 0.10 31.69
C ALA A 17 -28.62 0.96 32.96
N CYS A 18 -27.83 2.03 33.03
CA CYS A 18 -28.03 3.08 34.00
C CYS A 18 -28.45 4.31 33.20
N ASP A 19 -29.76 4.55 33.23
CA ASP A 19 -30.40 5.78 32.82
C ASP A 19 -29.85 6.93 33.69
N GLY A 20 -29.33 7.97 33.05
CA GLY A 20 -28.59 9.05 33.69
C GLY A 20 -28.67 10.31 32.85
N GLU A 21 -29.87 10.85 32.78
CA GLU A 21 -30.20 12.17 32.24
C GLU A 21 -29.30 13.25 32.88
N SER A 22 -28.58 14.02 32.07
CA SER A 22 -27.93 15.26 32.48
C SER A 22 -28.24 16.34 31.46
N GLN A 23 -29.31 17.05 31.77
CA GLN A 23 -29.57 18.41 31.32
C GLN A 23 -28.49 19.33 31.91
N ILE A 24 -27.66 19.94 31.04
CA ILE A 24 -27.04 21.23 31.32
C ILE A 24 -27.27 22.12 30.09
N GLU A 25 -27.81 23.28 30.41
CA GLU A 25 -28.40 24.35 29.62
C GLU A 25 -27.48 25.00 28.56
N PRO A 26 -28.07 25.73 27.59
CA PRO A 26 -27.43 26.16 26.36
C PRO A 26 -26.48 27.35 26.59
N ASN A 27 -25.25 27.25 26.09
CA ASN A 27 -24.27 28.31 26.22
C ASN A 27 -24.34 29.27 25.03
N GLU A 28 -24.97 30.40 25.30
CA GLU A 28 -24.67 31.78 24.87
C GLU A 28 -24.42 32.07 23.36
N GLU A 29 -25.45 32.68 22.79
CA GLU A 29 -25.55 33.34 21.50
C GLU A 29 -24.54 34.50 21.39
N ILE A 30 -23.60 34.43 20.45
CA ILE A 30 -22.74 35.57 20.08
C ILE A 30 -23.60 36.53 19.24
N PRO A 31 -23.69 37.83 19.59
CA PRO A 31 -24.58 38.77 18.92
C PRO A 31 -24.22 38.98 17.44
N GLN A 32 -25.24 38.85 16.60
CA GLN A 32 -25.20 39.13 15.17
C GLN A 32 -25.17 40.64 14.93
N GLU A 33 -24.03 41.19 14.52
CA GLU A 33 -24.00 42.52 13.92
C GLU A 33 -24.61 42.45 12.51
N THR A 34 -25.59 43.33 12.31
CA THR A 34 -26.50 43.41 11.18
C THR A 34 -26.05 44.52 10.22
N VAL A 35 -25.75 44.11 8.99
CA VAL A 35 -25.91 44.72 7.64
C VAL A 35 -25.24 46.07 7.29
N SER A 36 -24.56 46.18 6.13
CA SER A 36 -25.20 46.58 4.84
C SER A 36 -24.22 46.50 3.63
N PRO A 37 -24.70 46.57 2.37
CA PRO A 37 -24.11 45.90 1.21
C PRO A 37 -23.20 46.79 0.35
N VAL A 38 -22.30 46.18 -0.43
CA VAL A 38 -21.69 46.84 -1.60
C VAL A 38 -21.95 46.01 -2.86
N GLU A 39 -22.52 46.69 -3.84
CA GLU A 39 -23.02 46.16 -5.09
C GLU A 39 -21.92 45.71 -6.05
N GLY A 40 -22.23 44.67 -6.82
CA GLY A 40 -21.80 44.56 -8.21
C GLY A 40 -20.52 43.78 -8.49
N VAL A 41 -20.64 42.46 -8.68
CA VAL A 41 -20.10 41.78 -9.88
C VAL A 41 -20.82 40.45 -10.12
N THR A 42 -21.20 40.28 -11.38
CA THR A 42 -22.01 39.23 -12.03
C THR A 42 -21.65 37.76 -11.71
N PRO A 43 -22.64 36.85 -11.55
CA PRO A 43 -22.41 35.42 -11.43
C PRO A 43 -22.40 34.72 -12.80
N ALA A 44 -21.33 33.98 -13.10
CA ALA A 44 -21.36 32.95 -14.12
C ALA A 44 -20.39 31.83 -13.73
N ILE A 45 -20.81 30.96 -12.81
CA ILE A 45 -20.24 29.62 -12.67
C ILE A 45 -21.41 28.65 -12.69
N THR A 46 -21.83 28.28 -13.90
CA THR A 46 -22.57 27.06 -14.13
C THR A 46 -21.55 25.94 -14.11
N SER A 47 -21.47 25.19 -13.02
CA SER A 47 -20.82 23.88 -13.00
C SER A 47 -21.88 22.87 -12.62
N ASP A 48 -22.65 22.52 -13.65
CA ASP A 48 -23.59 21.41 -13.61
C ASP A 48 -22.80 20.11 -13.38
N THR A 49 -23.19 19.41 -12.32
CA THR A 49 -22.76 18.04 -12.04
C THR A 49 -23.65 17.12 -12.86
N THR A 50 -23.08 16.45 -13.85
CA THR A 50 -23.69 15.27 -14.46
C THR A 50 -22.69 14.12 -14.42
N GLU A 51 -22.98 13.18 -13.53
CA GLU A 51 -22.37 11.86 -13.39
C GLU A 51 -22.85 10.93 -14.51
N ALA A 52 -21.94 10.26 -15.21
CA ALA A 52 -22.21 8.96 -15.82
C ALA A 52 -20.91 8.26 -16.28
N SER A 53 -20.60 7.16 -15.59
CA SER A 53 -20.23 5.84 -16.14
C SER A 53 -18.90 5.64 -16.90
N GLU A 54 -18.14 4.69 -16.34
CA GLU A 54 -17.16 3.79 -16.96
C GLU A 54 -15.92 4.39 -17.63
N ARG A 55 -14.85 4.52 -16.83
CA ARG A 55 -13.49 4.26 -17.33
C ARG A 55 -12.58 3.86 -16.17
N GLY A 56 -11.77 2.83 -16.38
CA GLY A 56 -10.83 2.31 -15.39
C GLY A 56 -10.04 3.41 -14.68
N GLU A 57 -9.77 3.19 -13.41
CA GLU A 57 -8.99 4.05 -12.53
C GLU A 57 -7.55 4.11 -13.05
N TYR A 58 -7.27 5.00 -14.00
CA TYR A 58 -5.90 5.35 -14.35
C TYR A 58 -5.41 6.26 -13.23
N ALA A 59 -4.64 5.68 -12.31
CA ALA A 59 -3.96 6.42 -11.26
C ALA A 59 -3.30 7.66 -11.86
N VAL A 60 -3.74 8.83 -11.39
CA VAL A 60 -3.03 10.08 -11.59
C VAL A 60 -1.64 9.90 -11.00
N ILE A 61 -0.64 9.70 -11.85
CA ILE A 61 0.76 9.71 -11.46
C ILE A 61 1.12 11.13 -11.02
N ASP A 62 0.99 11.39 -9.73
CA ASP A 62 1.47 12.63 -9.12
C ASP A 62 3.00 12.74 -9.35
N PRO A 63 3.53 13.84 -9.91
CA PRO A 63 4.95 14.02 -10.20
C PRO A 63 5.89 13.96 -8.97
N GLY A 64 5.37 13.69 -7.76
CA GLY A 64 6.13 13.51 -6.52
C GLY A 64 6.42 12.05 -6.10
N MET A 65 5.86 11.04 -6.79
CA MET A 65 6.02 9.65 -6.33
C MET A 65 7.37 9.05 -6.74
N THR A 66 8.30 9.01 -5.78
CA THR A 66 9.68 8.57 -6.00
C THR A 66 9.73 7.06 -6.31
N VAL A 67 10.49 6.71 -7.34
CA VAL A 67 10.75 5.32 -7.76
C VAL A 67 11.85 4.70 -6.89
N PRO A 68 11.72 3.44 -6.44
CA PRO A 68 12.77 2.77 -5.70
C PRO A 68 14.11 2.74 -6.46
N GLY A 69 15.12 3.39 -5.88
CA GLY A 69 16.50 3.45 -6.38
C GLY A 69 17.48 2.71 -5.47
N SER A 70 18.79 2.94 -5.68
CA SER A 70 19.87 2.27 -4.90
C SER A 70 19.73 0.75 -4.84
N LEU A 71 19.28 0.17 -5.96
CA LEU A 71 18.91 -1.22 -6.06
C LEU A 71 20.15 -2.12 -5.95
N LYS A 72 20.05 -3.18 -5.15
CA LYS A 72 21.08 -4.21 -4.98
C LYS A 72 20.45 -5.58 -5.01
N ILE A 73 21.08 -6.49 -5.74
CA ILE A 73 20.73 -7.91 -5.80
C ILE A 73 21.92 -8.75 -5.37
N THR A 74 21.70 -9.79 -4.57
CA THR A 74 22.74 -10.69 -4.09
C THR A 74 22.21 -12.11 -4.08
N LYS A 75 23.03 -13.04 -4.57
CA LYS A 75 22.71 -14.47 -4.60
C LYS A 75 23.35 -15.17 -3.39
N LYS A 76 22.64 -16.13 -2.78
CA LYS A 76 23.18 -17.00 -1.71
C LYS A 76 22.58 -18.39 -1.86
N GLY A 77 23.35 -19.33 -2.42
CA GLY A 77 22.81 -20.64 -2.79
C GLY A 77 21.67 -20.48 -3.81
N SER A 78 20.51 -21.05 -3.51
CA SER A 78 19.25 -20.92 -4.26
C SER A 78 18.39 -19.72 -3.84
N ASP A 79 18.89 -18.84 -2.96
CA ASP A 79 18.17 -17.66 -2.52
C ASP A 79 18.68 -16.40 -3.22
N ILE A 80 17.77 -15.48 -3.53
CA ILE A 80 18.06 -14.14 -4.04
C ILE A 80 17.57 -13.09 -3.05
N LYS A 81 18.47 -12.21 -2.62
CA LYS A 81 18.16 -11.06 -1.77
C LYS A 81 18.18 -9.77 -2.57
N LEU A 82 17.11 -8.99 -2.45
CA LEU A 82 16.96 -7.65 -3.01
C LEU A 82 17.03 -6.62 -1.88
N ASN A 83 17.66 -5.47 -2.14
CA ASN A 83 17.61 -4.30 -1.27
C ASN A 83 17.46 -3.04 -2.14
N TRP A 84 16.79 -2.03 -1.62
CA TRP A 84 16.61 -0.73 -2.29
C TRP A 84 16.66 0.41 -1.28
N GLY A 85 16.73 1.64 -1.78
CA GLY A 85 16.71 2.84 -0.96
C GLY A 85 15.36 3.03 -0.27
N TYR A 86 15.40 3.50 0.98
CA TYR A 86 14.19 3.95 1.68
C TYR A 86 13.58 5.14 0.97
N ILE A 87 12.26 5.12 0.80
CA ILE A 87 11.49 6.22 0.26
C ILE A 87 10.57 6.76 1.36
N PRO A 88 10.68 8.04 1.73
CA PRO A 88 9.77 8.68 2.66
C PRO A 88 8.31 8.55 2.20
N GLN A 89 7.40 8.37 3.15
CA GLN A 89 5.95 8.28 2.92
C GLN A 89 5.46 7.02 2.16
N ALA A 90 6.37 6.19 1.62
CA ALA A 90 5.99 4.87 1.12
C ALA A 90 5.50 4.00 2.29
N THR A 91 4.27 3.50 2.19
CA THR A 91 3.66 2.64 3.20
C THR A 91 4.06 1.18 2.98
N ALA A 92 4.40 0.81 1.74
CA ALA A 92 4.88 -0.51 1.36
C ALA A 92 5.65 -0.46 0.02
N TYR A 93 6.13 -1.63 -0.39
CA TYR A 93 6.76 -1.86 -1.69
C TYR A 93 6.18 -3.12 -2.31
N ASN A 94 5.84 -3.02 -3.59
CA ASN A 94 5.47 -4.14 -4.42
C ASN A 94 6.70 -4.62 -5.18
N VAL A 95 7.01 -5.91 -5.07
CA VAL A 95 8.10 -6.58 -5.77
C VAL A 95 7.46 -7.49 -6.82
N TYR A 96 7.67 -7.15 -8.08
CA TYR A 96 7.29 -7.98 -9.21
C TYR A 96 8.42 -8.92 -9.57
N TYR A 97 8.07 -10.16 -9.86
CA TYR A 97 8.99 -11.24 -10.17
C TYR A 97 8.56 -11.97 -11.43
N ASN A 98 9.55 -12.39 -12.21
CA ASN A 98 9.38 -13.41 -13.23
C ASN A 98 10.64 -14.27 -13.35
N GLU A 99 10.44 -15.54 -13.73
CA GLU A 99 11.52 -16.39 -14.21
C GLU A 99 11.75 -16.10 -15.70
N GLY A 100 12.98 -15.77 -16.08
CA GLY A 100 13.34 -15.30 -17.42
C GLY A 100 13.79 -13.84 -17.44
N GLU A 101 13.92 -13.29 -18.65
CA GLU A 101 14.56 -11.98 -18.87
C GLU A 101 13.65 -10.79 -18.55
N ASP A 102 12.35 -10.91 -18.78
CA ASP A 102 11.41 -9.80 -18.67
C ASP A 102 10.53 -9.89 -17.42
N VAL A 103 10.30 -8.74 -16.80
CA VAL A 103 9.43 -8.61 -15.63
C VAL A 103 8.70 -7.27 -15.67
N ASN A 104 7.39 -7.35 -15.52
CA ASN A 104 6.43 -6.24 -15.54
C ASN A 104 5.38 -6.47 -14.44
N GLN A 105 4.34 -5.63 -14.38
CA GLN A 105 3.30 -5.72 -13.34
C GLN A 105 2.42 -6.98 -13.41
N SER A 106 2.47 -7.71 -14.52
CA SER A 106 1.78 -9.00 -14.70
C SER A 106 2.54 -10.20 -14.16
N GLY A 107 3.76 -10.00 -13.64
CA GLY A 107 4.52 -11.05 -12.97
C GLY A 107 3.94 -11.44 -11.61
N VAL A 108 4.61 -12.36 -10.92
CA VAL A 108 4.26 -12.70 -9.53
C VAL A 108 4.50 -11.48 -8.66
N LEU A 109 3.55 -11.17 -7.78
CA LEU A 109 3.58 -10.01 -6.91
C LEU A 109 3.81 -10.43 -5.46
N PHE A 110 4.80 -9.81 -4.82
CA PHE A 110 5.03 -9.83 -3.39
C PHE A 110 4.91 -8.42 -2.83
N THR A 111 4.48 -8.28 -1.58
CA THR A 111 4.41 -6.98 -0.89
C THR A 111 5.17 -7.03 0.43
N THR A 112 5.90 -5.97 0.73
CA THR A 112 6.65 -5.82 1.98
C THR A 112 6.69 -4.36 2.42
N SER A 113 6.70 -4.09 3.72
CA SER A 113 6.96 -2.76 4.27
C SER A 113 8.45 -2.45 4.44
N GLN A 114 9.31 -3.47 4.30
CA GLN A 114 10.75 -3.33 4.44
C GLN A 114 11.38 -2.89 3.11
N THR A 115 12.57 -2.30 3.17
CA THR A 115 13.39 -1.96 2.00
C THR A 115 14.24 -3.14 1.48
N ARG A 116 13.80 -4.37 1.80
CA ARG A 116 14.47 -5.61 1.45
C ARG A 116 13.45 -6.73 1.23
N PHE A 117 13.80 -7.65 0.35
CA PHE A 117 13.03 -8.87 0.07
C PHE A 117 14.01 -10.03 -0.14
N THR A 118 13.62 -11.24 0.25
CA THR A 118 14.41 -12.45 0.03
C THR A 118 13.50 -13.51 -0.58
N HIS A 119 13.85 -13.95 -1.78
CA HIS A 119 13.16 -15.01 -2.50
C HIS A 119 13.98 -16.29 -2.36
N GLN A 120 13.39 -17.32 -1.75
CA GLN A 120 14.10 -18.52 -1.36
C GLN A 120 13.75 -19.72 -2.23
N GLY A 121 14.66 -20.69 -2.30
CA GLY A 121 14.38 -21.99 -2.92
C GLY A 121 14.09 -21.90 -4.42
N LEU A 122 14.79 -21.00 -5.12
CA LEU A 122 14.63 -20.82 -6.56
C LEU A 122 15.37 -21.88 -7.37
N SER A 123 14.88 -22.11 -8.58
CA SER A 123 15.51 -22.94 -9.62
C SER A 123 16.85 -22.33 -10.07
N GLU A 124 17.70 -23.16 -10.67
CA GLU A 124 18.96 -22.70 -11.28
C GLU A 124 18.69 -22.06 -12.65
N SER A 125 18.06 -20.88 -12.67
CA SER A 125 17.71 -20.16 -13.91
C SER A 125 17.92 -18.64 -13.77
N LEU A 126 17.44 -17.88 -14.75
CA LEU A 126 17.44 -16.42 -14.72
C LEU A 126 16.20 -15.91 -13.98
N HIS A 127 16.40 -15.02 -13.02
CA HIS A 127 15.34 -14.41 -12.23
C HIS A 127 15.37 -12.90 -12.35
N SER A 128 14.24 -12.30 -12.71
CA SER A 128 14.10 -10.86 -12.93
C SER A 128 13.12 -10.23 -11.95
N TYR A 129 13.47 -9.04 -11.46
CA TYR A 129 12.68 -8.29 -10.48
C TYR A 129 12.55 -6.81 -10.84
N LYS A 130 11.42 -6.21 -10.50
CA LYS A 130 11.22 -4.76 -10.43
C LYS A 130 10.46 -4.43 -9.16
N VAL A 131 10.74 -3.26 -8.59
CA VAL A 131 10.11 -2.80 -7.35
C VAL A 131 9.39 -1.49 -7.61
N GLN A 132 8.22 -1.29 -7.04
CA GLN A 132 7.58 0.02 -6.99
C GLN A 132 7.16 0.35 -5.56
N ALA A 133 7.16 1.64 -5.23
CA ALA A 133 6.65 2.12 -3.96
C ALA A 133 5.13 2.19 -3.98
N VAL A 134 4.54 1.91 -2.82
CA VAL A 134 3.11 1.96 -2.57
C VAL A 134 2.85 3.08 -1.56
N TYR A 135 1.93 3.97 -1.90
CA TYR A 135 1.50 5.10 -1.08
C TYR A 135 0.01 5.01 -0.83
N GLN A 136 -0.46 5.79 0.16
CA GLN A 136 -1.89 5.92 0.47
C GLN A 136 -2.60 4.56 0.50
N ASN A 137 -1.99 3.59 1.20
CA ASN A 137 -2.53 2.25 1.39
C ASN A 137 -2.85 1.47 0.09
N GLY A 138 -2.15 1.75 -1.01
CA GLY A 138 -2.36 1.06 -2.29
C GLY A 138 -3.03 1.89 -3.37
N GLN A 139 -3.58 3.06 -3.02
CA GLN A 139 -4.30 3.91 -3.98
C GLN A 139 -3.36 4.58 -4.98
N VAL A 140 -2.09 4.81 -4.59
CA VAL A 140 -1.10 5.44 -5.46
C VAL A 140 0.17 4.61 -5.49
N LEU A 141 0.69 4.41 -6.71
CA LEU A 141 1.85 3.59 -6.99
C LEU A 141 2.88 4.42 -7.76
N SER A 142 4.16 4.28 -7.42
CA SER A 142 5.23 4.84 -8.26
C SER A 142 5.34 4.05 -9.57
N ASN A 143 6.12 4.59 -10.52
CA ASN A 143 6.64 3.77 -11.62
C ASN A 143 7.50 2.61 -11.09
N LEU A 144 7.69 1.60 -11.94
CA LEU A 144 8.60 0.49 -11.66
C LEU A 144 10.06 0.97 -11.63
N SER A 145 10.85 0.37 -10.75
CA SER A 145 12.30 0.55 -10.71
C SER A 145 13.00 0.04 -11.97
N ALA A 146 14.29 0.34 -12.07
CA ALA A 146 15.17 -0.41 -12.97
C ALA A 146 15.09 -1.93 -12.68
N LYS A 147 15.30 -2.73 -13.72
CA LYS A 147 15.26 -4.20 -13.62
C LYS A 147 16.49 -4.70 -12.84
N LEU A 148 16.26 -5.57 -11.86
CA LEU A 148 17.29 -6.38 -11.21
C LEU A 148 17.23 -7.79 -11.78
N GLN A 149 18.38 -8.40 -12.05
CA GLN A 149 18.45 -9.77 -12.54
C GLN A 149 19.53 -10.56 -11.82
N ALA A 150 19.25 -11.84 -11.58
CA ALA A 150 20.21 -12.78 -11.05
C ALA A 150 20.08 -14.10 -11.80
N ASP A 151 21.20 -14.56 -12.34
CA ASP A 151 21.33 -15.87 -12.96
C ASP A 151 21.89 -16.85 -11.92
N LEU A 152 21.03 -17.77 -11.47
CA LEU A 152 21.39 -18.84 -10.54
C LEU A 152 22.00 -20.05 -11.26
N ALA A 153 21.88 -20.17 -12.59
CA ALA A 153 22.59 -21.20 -13.36
C ALA A 153 24.10 -20.92 -13.42
N LYS A 154 24.51 -19.65 -13.29
CA LYS A 154 25.92 -19.22 -13.28
C LYS A 154 26.54 -19.11 -11.88
N GLN A 155 25.99 -19.81 -10.89
CA GLN A 155 26.66 -19.88 -9.60
C GLN A 155 27.95 -20.70 -9.78
N VAL A 156 29.08 -20.18 -9.31
CA VAL A 156 30.35 -20.93 -9.32
C VAL A 156 30.11 -22.20 -8.50
N LYS A 157 30.03 -23.35 -9.17
CA LYS A 157 30.20 -24.63 -8.50
C LYS A 157 31.61 -24.62 -7.94
N LEU A 158 31.74 -24.48 -6.63
CA LEU A 158 32.96 -24.88 -5.95
C LEU A 158 33.01 -26.39 -6.11
N GLU A 159 33.77 -26.85 -7.11
CA GLU A 159 34.19 -28.25 -7.19
C GLU A 159 35.05 -28.54 -5.94
N ASP A 160 34.69 -29.60 -5.22
CA ASP A 160 35.45 -30.14 -4.07
C ASP A 160 36.70 -30.89 -4.58
#